data_AF-A0A1A0H853-F1
#
_entry.id   AF-A0A1A0H853-F1
#
_cell.length_a   1.000
_cell.length_b   1.000
_cell.length_c   1.000
_cell.angle_alpha   90.00
_cell.angle_beta   90.00
_cell.angle_gamma   90.00
#
_symmetry.space_group_name_H-M   'P 1'
#
loop_
_entity.id
_entity.type
_entity.pdbx_description
1 polymer ?
#
loop_
_entity_poly.entity_id
_entity_poly.type
_entity_poly.pdbx_seq_one_letter_code
_entity_poly.pdbx_strand_id
1 'polypeptide(L)'
;ASKMLQKLHKEELKQVRSHTDLAQTANGVRMLTKNLAKATIQLHVRAIMIVTKARDNSLTYLTREVVEWLFSRSENITVYVDHKLRALPRFDAPGILLTYPGAAHLLKFWDRRMIVQNPERFDLCISLGGDGTVLHVLNLFQTIVPPVISFALGLLGFLTNFRFEHFRKRMTTVLETGVRAYMRMRFTCRVYDADNRLVTEQQVLNELVVDRGPSPYVTNLELYGDGSLLTVAQADGLIIATPTGSTAYSLSAGGSLVHPGVSAISVTPICPHTLSFRPILLPDGMLLKVKVPAGSRATAWASFDGKVRTELRKGHYVTVQASSFPFPTVRSSKTEYFDSVSRNLNWNAREAQKPFSLYLTGNTKSAFEKKHNPNDIAGTLAELAAREDGFDIDYSDSDS
;
A
#
# COMPACT_ATOMS: atom_id res chain seq x y z
N ALA A 1 0.15 26.27 7.59
CA ALA A 1 1.13 25.18 7.69
C ALA A 1 2.54 25.60 7.25
N SER A 2 2.71 26.20 6.06
CA SER A 2 4.02 26.63 5.53
C SER A 2 4.84 27.53 6.49
N LYS A 3 4.21 28.53 7.14
CA LYS A 3 4.90 29.40 8.13
C LYS A 3 5.35 28.71 9.43
N MET A 4 4.75 27.57 9.81
CA MET A 4 5.13 26.83 11.03
C MET A 4 6.21 25.77 10.72
N LEU A 5 6.20 25.22 9.51
CA LEU A 5 7.23 24.30 9.02
C LEU A 5 8.53 25.03 8.65
N GLN A 6 8.47 26.31 8.24
CA GLN A 6 9.66 27.16 8.09
C GLN A 6 10.42 27.40 9.40
N LYS A 7 9.76 27.28 10.57
CA LYS A 7 10.37 27.39 11.92
C LYS A 7 11.05 26.10 12.42
N LEU A 8 11.15 25.06 11.59
CA LEU A 8 11.69 23.76 11.99
C LEU A 8 12.99 23.41 11.24
N HIS A 9 13.74 24.42 10.81
CA HIS A 9 15.06 24.21 10.21
C HIS A 9 16.02 23.57 11.22
N LYS A 10 16.87 22.67 10.72
CA LYS A 10 17.84 21.85 11.48
C LYS A 10 18.78 22.67 12.38
N GLU A 11 18.93 23.97 12.12
CA GLU A 11 19.73 24.89 12.94
C GLU A 11 19.00 25.42 14.18
N GLU A 12 17.68 25.63 14.15
CA GLU A 12 16.89 26.06 15.32
C GLU A 12 16.60 24.90 16.28
N LEU A 13 16.46 23.66 15.77
CA LEU A 13 16.34 22.46 16.61
C LEU A 13 17.59 22.20 17.47
N LYS A 14 18.78 22.63 17.00
CA LYS A 14 20.01 22.63 17.81
C LYS A 14 20.03 23.71 18.88
N GLN A 15 19.16 24.73 18.78
CA GLN A 15 19.07 25.86 19.72
C GLN A 15 17.97 25.68 20.78
N VAL A 16 17.23 24.56 20.81
CA VAL A 16 16.19 24.31 21.80
C VAL A 16 16.82 24.20 23.19
N ARG A 17 16.54 25.17 24.07
CA ARG A 17 17.21 25.35 25.37
C ARG A 17 16.56 24.54 26.51
N SER A 18 15.33 24.03 26.34
CA SER A 18 14.60 23.29 27.37
C SER A 18 13.97 21.99 26.86
N HIS A 19 14.00 20.94 27.68
CA HIS A 19 13.31 19.66 27.44
C HIS A 19 11.79 19.85 27.26
N THR A 20 11.20 20.86 27.91
CA THR A 20 9.77 21.19 27.77
C THR A 20 9.41 21.63 26.35
N ASP A 21 10.25 22.46 25.74
CA ASP A 21 9.98 23.03 24.41
C ASP A 21 10.12 21.96 23.33
N LEU A 22 11.07 21.04 23.52
CA LEU A 22 11.25 19.88 22.64
C LEU A 22 10.04 18.93 22.71
N ALA A 23 9.54 18.65 23.92
CA ALA A 23 8.35 17.81 24.10
C ALA A 23 7.09 18.45 23.50
N GLN A 24 6.89 19.77 23.69
CA GLN A 24 5.78 20.51 23.09
C GLN A 24 5.87 20.52 21.55
N THR A 25 7.07 20.71 21.00
CA THR A 25 7.30 20.67 19.55
C THR A 25 7.00 19.29 18.98
N ALA A 26 7.48 18.23 19.63
CA ALA A 26 7.19 16.84 19.22
C ALA A 26 5.68 16.53 19.24
N ASN A 27 4.97 16.99 20.28
CA ASN A 27 3.52 16.85 20.34
C ASN A 27 2.82 17.66 19.23
N GLY A 28 3.28 18.87 18.94
CA GLY A 28 2.79 19.71 17.85
C GLY A 28 2.93 19.03 16.49
N VAL A 29 4.11 18.46 16.19
CA VAL A 29 4.35 17.68 14.97
C VAL A 29 3.41 16.48 14.89
N ARG A 30 3.27 15.71 15.98
CA ARG A 30 2.36 14.55 16.03
C ARG A 30 0.90 14.94 15.75
N MET A 31 0.44 16.05 16.32
CA MET A 31 -0.92 16.55 16.10
C MET A 31 -1.12 17.05 14.67
N LEU A 32 -0.12 17.71 14.07
CA LEU A 32 -0.14 18.11 12.67
C LEU A 32 -0.25 16.89 11.75
N THR A 33 0.54 15.84 11.98
CA THR A 33 0.47 14.58 11.21
C THR A 33 -0.91 13.94 11.32
N LYS A 34 -1.51 13.92 12.51
CA LYS A 34 -2.87 13.39 12.73
C LYS A 34 -3.94 14.20 12.01
N ASN A 35 -3.81 15.52 11.97
CA ASN A 35 -4.75 16.41 11.29
C ASN A 35 -4.64 16.29 9.77
N LEU A 36 -3.41 16.24 9.23
CA LEU A 36 -3.16 15.99 7.81
C LEU A 36 -3.79 14.67 7.35
N ALA A 37 -3.68 13.60 8.15
CA ALA A 37 -4.29 12.30 7.84
C ALA A 37 -5.83 12.30 7.87
N LYS A 38 -6.46 13.31 8.51
CA LYS A 38 -7.93 13.43 8.62
C LYS A 38 -8.53 14.48 7.70
N ALA A 39 -7.70 15.38 7.15
CA ALA A 39 -8.15 16.46 6.31
C ALA A 39 -8.81 15.93 5.02
N THR A 40 -9.91 16.56 4.64
CA THR A 40 -10.50 16.36 3.31
C THR A 40 -9.86 17.37 2.36
N ILE A 41 -9.29 16.86 1.27
CA ILE A 41 -8.64 17.65 0.23
C ILE A 41 -9.70 17.96 -0.82
N GLN A 42 -10.05 19.24 -0.97
CA GLN A 42 -10.83 19.69 -2.13
C GLN A 42 -9.88 19.81 -3.33
N LEU A 43 -10.07 18.93 -4.31
CA LEU A 43 -9.28 18.93 -5.53
C LEU A 43 -9.94 19.83 -6.56
N HIS A 44 -9.23 20.85 -7.03
CA HIS A 44 -9.65 21.64 -8.19
C HIS A 44 -9.21 20.91 -9.46
N VAL A 45 -9.93 19.85 -9.81
CA VAL A 45 -9.54 18.95 -10.90
C VAL A 45 -9.81 19.60 -12.26
N ARG A 46 -8.74 19.98 -12.97
CA ARG A 46 -8.79 20.47 -14.37
C ARG A 46 -8.08 19.54 -15.33
N ALA A 47 -7.05 18.83 -14.88
CA ALA A 47 -6.29 17.87 -15.68
C ALA A 47 -6.32 16.48 -15.03
N ILE A 48 -6.97 15.54 -15.71
CA ILE A 48 -7.05 14.13 -15.28
C ILE A 48 -6.15 13.29 -16.17
N MET A 49 -5.26 12.52 -15.56
CA MET A 49 -4.48 11.50 -16.25
C MET A 49 -5.13 10.14 -16.06
N ILE A 50 -5.28 9.36 -17.13
CA ILE A 50 -5.75 7.97 -17.06
C ILE A 50 -4.59 7.05 -17.44
N VAL A 51 -4.31 6.10 -16.55
CA VAL A 51 -3.32 5.04 -16.73
C VAL A 51 -4.03 3.70 -16.66
N THR A 52 -3.84 2.87 -17.67
CA THR A 52 -4.48 1.55 -17.76
C THR A 52 -3.45 0.44 -17.81
N LYS A 53 -3.83 -0.75 -17.34
CA LYS A 53 -2.98 -1.95 -17.44
C LYS A 53 -2.65 -2.21 -18.91
N ALA A 54 -1.37 -2.45 -19.19
CA ALA A 54 -0.92 -2.74 -20.54
C ALA A 54 -1.35 -4.14 -21.01
N ARG A 55 -1.43 -4.31 -22.34
CA ARG A 55 -1.67 -5.61 -23.03
C ARG A 55 -3.02 -6.26 -22.73
N ASP A 56 -4.01 -5.48 -22.30
CA ASP A 56 -5.39 -5.96 -22.18
C ASP A 56 -6.31 -5.11 -23.05
N ASN A 57 -6.89 -5.79 -24.04
CA ASN A 57 -7.70 -5.18 -25.08
C ASN A 57 -9.03 -4.63 -24.54
N SER A 58 -9.61 -5.29 -23.52
CA SER A 58 -10.88 -4.90 -22.93
C SER A 58 -10.80 -3.50 -22.30
N LEU A 59 -9.62 -3.15 -21.79
CA LEU A 59 -9.37 -1.89 -21.10
C LEU A 59 -9.41 -0.68 -22.02
N THR A 60 -9.23 -0.89 -23.31
CA THR A 60 -9.33 0.21 -24.27
C THR A 60 -10.77 0.75 -24.32
N TYR A 61 -11.76 -0.15 -24.29
CA TYR A 61 -13.18 0.20 -24.23
C TYR A 61 -13.54 0.86 -22.91
N LEU A 62 -13.05 0.33 -21.78
CA LEU A 62 -13.30 0.93 -20.47
C LEU A 62 -12.64 2.31 -20.32
N THR A 63 -11.45 2.49 -20.89
CA THR A 63 -10.78 3.80 -20.93
C THR A 63 -11.63 4.80 -21.71
N ARG A 64 -12.15 4.39 -22.88
CA ARG A 64 -13.07 5.20 -23.67
C ARG A 64 -14.32 5.57 -22.86
N GLU A 65 -14.95 4.60 -22.20
CA GLU A 65 -16.16 4.84 -21.39
C GLU A 65 -15.92 5.88 -20.27
N VAL A 66 -14.76 5.82 -19.61
CA VAL A 66 -14.37 6.81 -18.60
C VAL A 66 -14.16 8.18 -19.23
N VAL A 67 -13.50 8.27 -20.39
CA VAL A 67 -13.28 9.53 -21.11
C VAL A 67 -14.60 10.18 -21.53
N GLU A 68 -15.49 9.41 -22.17
CA GLU A 68 -16.80 9.89 -22.60
C GLU A 68 -17.65 10.35 -21.41
N TRP A 69 -17.61 9.63 -20.29
CA TRP A 69 -18.31 10.06 -19.08
C TRP A 69 -17.76 11.36 -18.48
N LEU A 70 -16.44 11.54 -18.50
CA LEU A 70 -15.84 12.77 -18.00
C LEU A 70 -16.27 13.97 -18.86
N PHE A 71 -16.28 13.82 -20.18
CA PHE A 71 -16.75 14.88 -21.10
C PHE A 71 -18.25 15.13 -21.01
N SER A 72 -19.07 14.12 -20.72
CA SER A 72 -20.51 14.35 -20.51
C SER A 72 -20.83 15.07 -19.19
N ARG A 73 -19.91 15.06 -18.22
CA ARG A 73 -20.10 15.67 -16.91
C ARG A 73 -19.47 17.05 -16.76
N SER A 74 -18.37 17.34 -17.47
CA SER A 74 -17.67 18.61 -17.36
C SER A 74 -17.03 19.05 -18.67
N GLU A 75 -17.30 20.29 -19.05
CA GLU A 75 -16.71 20.93 -20.23
C GLU A 75 -15.31 21.52 -19.98
N ASN A 76 -14.82 21.52 -18.75
CA ASN A 76 -13.57 22.18 -18.37
C ASN A 76 -12.45 21.22 -17.94
N ILE A 77 -12.67 19.91 -18.07
CA ILE A 77 -11.69 18.89 -17.68
C ILE A 77 -10.91 18.44 -18.91
N THR A 78 -9.60 18.68 -18.90
CA THR A 78 -8.66 18.09 -19.84
C THR A 78 -8.35 16.65 -19.42
N VAL A 79 -8.59 15.68 -20.31
CA VAL A 79 -8.35 14.26 -20.06
C VAL A 79 -7.13 13.80 -20.86
N TYR A 80 -6.14 13.27 -20.14
CA TYR A 80 -4.91 12.75 -20.71
C TYR A 80 -4.93 11.22 -20.71
N VAL A 81 -4.79 10.62 -21.88
CA VAL A 81 -4.67 9.15 -22.06
C VAL A 81 -3.33 8.76 -22.70
N ASP A 82 -2.91 7.50 -22.63
CA ASP A 82 -1.62 7.08 -23.21
C ASP A 82 -1.59 7.39 -24.71
N HIS A 83 -0.52 8.01 -25.21
CA HIS A 83 -0.33 8.30 -26.64
C HIS A 83 -0.52 7.10 -27.57
N LYS A 84 -0.28 5.88 -27.09
CA LYS A 84 -0.53 4.65 -27.84
C LYS A 84 -2.01 4.47 -28.20
N LEU A 85 -2.93 5.01 -27.41
CA LEU A 85 -4.37 4.92 -27.67
C LEU A 85 -4.82 5.82 -28.82
N ARG A 86 -4.04 6.83 -29.21
CA ARG A 86 -4.40 7.80 -30.25
C ARG A 86 -4.77 7.13 -31.58
N ALA A 87 -3.99 6.13 -31.99
CA ALA A 87 -4.15 5.45 -33.27
C ALA A 87 -4.96 4.15 -33.16
N LEU A 88 -5.47 3.79 -31.97
CA LEU A 88 -6.17 2.52 -31.80
C LEU A 88 -7.64 2.63 -32.22
N PRO A 89 -8.11 1.78 -33.17
CA PRO A 89 -9.50 1.79 -33.62
C PRO A 89 -10.51 1.50 -32.51
N ARG A 90 -10.11 0.76 -31.47
CA ARG A 90 -11.00 0.42 -30.35
C ARG A 90 -11.21 1.58 -29.38
N PHE A 91 -10.22 2.47 -29.28
CA PHE A 91 -10.39 3.71 -28.52
C PHE A 91 -11.21 4.69 -29.35
N ASP A 92 -10.92 4.78 -30.66
CA ASP A 92 -11.64 5.62 -31.63
C ASP A 92 -11.83 7.05 -31.11
N ALA A 93 -10.69 7.73 -30.93
CA ALA A 93 -10.64 9.14 -30.57
C ALA A 93 -11.47 10.02 -31.54
N PRO A 94 -11.47 9.80 -32.88
CA PRO A 94 -12.33 10.56 -33.78
C PRO A 94 -13.81 10.45 -33.42
N GLY A 95 -14.32 9.25 -33.13
CA GLY A 95 -15.72 9.04 -32.72
C GLY A 95 -16.05 9.73 -31.39
N ILE A 96 -15.14 9.72 -30.41
CA ILE A 96 -15.33 10.49 -29.16
C ILE A 96 -15.48 11.99 -29.48
N LEU A 97 -14.65 12.53 -30.37
CA LEU A 97 -14.68 13.94 -30.72
C LEU A 97 -15.89 14.34 -31.59
N LEU A 98 -16.44 13.41 -32.37
CA LEU A 98 -17.71 13.63 -33.08
C LEU A 98 -18.89 13.73 -32.11
N THR A 99 -18.91 12.90 -31.07
CA THR A 99 -19.94 12.94 -30.03
C THR A 99 -19.79 14.16 -29.12
N TYR A 100 -18.55 14.58 -28.84
CA TYR A 100 -18.24 15.72 -27.98
C TYR A 100 -17.32 16.74 -28.69
N PRO A 101 -17.83 17.55 -29.64
CA PRO A 101 -17.00 18.47 -30.44
C PRO A 101 -16.26 19.52 -29.59
N GLY A 102 -16.88 19.99 -28.50
CA GLY A 102 -16.27 20.92 -27.55
C GLY A 102 -15.02 20.36 -26.85
N ALA A 103 -14.87 19.04 -26.80
CA ALA A 103 -13.75 18.37 -26.13
C ALA A 103 -12.49 18.20 -27.00
N ALA A 104 -12.49 18.69 -28.26
CA ALA A 104 -11.35 18.56 -29.17
C ALA A 104 -10.02 19.08 -28.61
N HIS A 105 -10.07 20.15 -27.81
CA HIS A 105 -8.90 20.73 -27.15
C HIS A 105 -8.62 20.15 -25.74
N LEU A 106 -9.52 19.30 -25.25
CA LEU A 106 -9.50 18.72 -23.90
C LEU A 106 -9.01 17.27 -23.90
N LEU A 107 -9.22 16.50 -24.98
CA LEU A 107 -8.64 15.17 -25.12
C LEU A 107 -7.16 15.28 -25.52
N LYS A 108 -6.27 14.92 -24.60
CA LYS A 108 -4.82 14.97 -24.81
C LYS A 108 -4.18 13.61 -24.59
N PHE A 109 -2.96 13.48 -25.08
CA PHE A 109 -2.22 12.23 -25.05
C PHE A 109 -0.90 12.43 -24.31
N TRP A 110 -0.69 11.67 -23.23
CA TRP A 110 0.53 11.72 -22.45
C TRP A 110 1.55 10.70 -22.96
N ASP A 111 2.82 11.03 -22.80
CA ASP A 111 3.95 10.11 -22.93
C ASP A 111 4.87 10.25 -21.70
N ARG A 112 5.88 9.38 -21.60
CA ARG A 112 6.80 9.41 -20.45
C ARG A 112 7.60 10.73 -20.39
N ARG A 113 7.92 11.33 -21.53
CA ARG A 113 8.71 12.57 -21.60
C ARG A 113 7.94 13.76 -21.02
N MET A 114 6.66 13.87 -21.36
CA MET A 114 5.75 14.89 -20.85
C MET A 114 5.64 14.84 -19.32
N ILE A 115 5.51 13.64 -18.75
CA ILE A 115 5.39 13.46 -17.30
C ILE A 115 6.68 13.88 -16.60
N VAL A 116 7.84 13.47 -17.11
CA VAL A 116 9.14 13.83 -16.53
C VAL A 116 9.39 15.34 -16.61
N GLN A 117 8.98 15.99 -17.70
CA GLN A 117 9.15 17.43 -17.88
C GLN A 117 8.20 18.26 -17.01
N ASN A 118 6.95 17.80 -16.81
CA ASN A 118 5.94 18.59 -16.12
C ASN A 118 5.03 17.70 -15.23
N PRO A 119 5.55 17.13 -14.13
CA PRO A 119 4.82 16.18 -13.29
C PRO A 119 3.61 16.81 -12.57
N GLU A 120 3.68 18.11 -12.27
CA GLU A 120 2.60 18.87 -11.61
C GLU A 120 1.43 19.23 -12.55
N ARG A 121 1.52 18.84 -13.83
CA ARG A 121 0.49 19.14 -14.82
C ARG A 121 -0.86 18.48 -14.53
N PHE A 122 -0.85 17.39 -13.78
CA PHE A 122 -2.04 16.58 -13.53
C PHE A 122 -2.55 16.85 -12.11
N ASP A 123 -3.86 17.03 -11.97
CA ASP A 123 -4.50 17.27 -10.67
C ASP A 123 -5.00 15.96 -10.04
N LEU A 124 -5.26 14.96 -10.87
CA LEU A 124 -5.76 13.64 -10.47
C LEU A 124 -5.27 12.58 -11.46
N CYS A 125 -4.86 11.41 -10.94
CA CYS A 125 -4.56 10.24 -11.75
C CYS A 125 -5.57 9.12 -11.48
N ILE A 126 -6.19 8.60 -12.54
CA ILE A 126 -7.07 7.44 -12.52
C ILE A 126 -6.26 6.23 -13.00
N SER A 127 -6.14 5.21 -12.16
CA SER A 127 -5.54 3.92 -12.52
C SER A 127 -6.63 2.89 -12.75
N LEU A 128 -6.67 2.26 -13.94
CA LEU A 128 -7.56 1.16 -14.28
C LEU A 128 -6.76 -0.15 -14.38
N GLY A 129 -6.92 -1.05 -13.40
CA GLY A 129 -6.20 -2.32 -13.37
C GLY A 129 -5.98 -2.88 -11.97
N GLY A 130 -4.85 -3.54 -11.75
CA GLY A 130 -4.47 -4.12 -10.45
C GLY A 130 -3.37 -3.32 -9.75
N ASP A 131 -2.86 -3.84 -8.64
CA ASP A 131 -1.77 -3.20 -7.87
C ASP A 131 -0.51 -2.95 -8.73
N GLY A 132 -0.22 -3.85 -9.69
CA GLY A 132 0.87 -3.66 -10.65
C GLY A 132 0.74 -2.43 -11.57
N THR A 133 -0.51 -1.98 -11.84
CA THR A 133 -0.80 -0.73 -12.57
C THR A 133 -0.48 0.48 -11.68
N VAL A 134 -0.79 0.42 -10.38
CA VAL A 134 -0.43 1.47 -9.44
C VAL A 134 1.09 1.61 -9.32
N LEU A 135 1.82 0.49 -9.25
CA LEU A 135 3.29 0.49 -9.33
C LEU A 135 3.81 0.97 -10.70
N HIS A 136 3.00 0.95 -11.75
CA HIS A 136 3.38 1.54 -13.04
C HIS A 136 3.24 3.06 -13.01
N VAL A 137 2.15 3.58 -12.43
CA VAL A 137 1.99 5.02 -12.16
C VAL A 137 3.19 5.55 -11.38
N LEU A 138 3.60 4.85 -10.32
CA LEU A 138 4.79 5.20 -9.55
C LEU A 138 6.04 5.34 -10.43
N ASN A 139 6.28 4.38 -11.33
CA ASN A 139 7.45 4.40 -12.21
C ASN A 139 7.44 5.64 -13.14
N LEU A 140 6.25 6.10 -13.56
CA LEU A 140 6.09 7.31 -14.34
C LEU A 140 6.44 8.58 -13.54
N PHE A 141 6.17 8.61 -12.24
CA PHE A 141 6.38 9.77 -11.36
C PHE A 141 7.47 9.53 -10.30
N GLN A 142 8.72 9.86 -10.64
CA GLN A 142 9.86 9.76 -9.71
C GLN A 142 9.96 10.93 -8.70
N THR A 143 9.12 11.97 -8.84
CA THR A 143 9.08 13.13 -7.94
C THR A 143 7.67 13.30 -7.36
N ILE A 144 7.04 14.45 -7.53
CA ILE A 144 5.68 14.72 -7.09
C ILE A 144 4.70 13.89 -7.90
N VAL A 145 3.70 13.31 -7.22
CA VAL A 145 2.67 12.48 -7.84
C VAL A 145 1.30 13.11 -7.56
N PRO A 146 0.41 13.24 -8.55
CA PRO A 146 -0.96 13.63 -8.29
C PRO A 146 -1.69 12.58 -7.43
N PRO A 147 -2.73 12.94 -6.68
CA PRO A 147 -3.62 11.98 -6.03
C PRO A 147 -4.08 10.88 -7.00
N VAL A 148 -3.90 9.63 -6.58
CA VAL A 148 -4.22 8.46 -7.41
C VAL A 148 -5.48 7.79 -6.90
N ILE A 149 -6.50 7.69 -7.75
CA ILE A 149 -7.67 6.84 -7.55
C ILE A 149 -7.54 5.59 -8.40
N SER A 150 -7.63 4.42 -7.75
CA SER A 150 -7.30 3.15 -8.38
C SER A 150 -8.52 2.23 -8.43
N PHE A 151 -9.03 2.00 -9.65
CA PHE A 151 -10.14 1.09 -9.91
C PHE A 151 -9.64 -0.31 -10.27
N ALA A 152 -10.04 -1.28 -9.46
CA ALA A 152 -9.91 -2.70 -9.72
C ALA A 152 -10.94 -3.14 -10.78
N LEU A 153 -10.47 -3.95 -11.71
CA LEU A 153 -11.25 -4.54 -12.81
C LEU A 153 -11.49 -6.04 -12.61
N GLY A 154 -11.29 -6.50 -11.38
CA GLY A 154 -11.39 -7.89 -10.94
C GLY A 154 -11.28 -7.91 -9.43
N LEU A 155 -10.44 -8.80 -8.90
CA LEU A 155 -10.19 -8.83 -7.46
C LEU A 155 -9.53 -7.52 -7.00
N LEU A 156 -10.10 -6.96 -5.93
CA LEU A 156 -9.63 -5.76 -5.25
C LEU A 156 -8.36 -6.07 -4.45
N GLY A 157 -7.24 -5.43 -4.79
CA GLY A 157 -5.95 -5.60 -4.12
C GLY A 157 -5.79 -4.76 -2.85
N PHE A 158 -4.55 -4.43 -2.49
CA PHE A 158 -4.23 -3.53 -1.37
C PHE A 158 -4.07 -2.07 -1.81
N LEU A 159 -3.80 -1.84 -3.09
CA LEU A 159 -3.69 -0.50 -3.70
C LEU A 159 -4.90 -0.18 -4.59
N THR A 160 -5.59 -1.19 -5.12
CA THR A 160 -6.80 -1.04 -5.93
C THR A 160 -8.07 -1.28 -5.12
N ASN A 161 -8.53 -0.22 -4.44
CA ASN A 161 -9.61 -0.31 -3.45
C ASN A 161 -11.00 0.10 -3.98
N PHE A 162 -11.09 0.57 -5.24
CA PHE A 162 -12.36 0.93 -5.86
C PHE A 162 -12.79 -0.12 -6.88
N ARG A 163 -14.04 -0.58 -6.82
CA ARG A 163 -14.64 -1.42 -7.86
C ARG A 163 -15.01 -0.56 -9.07
N PHE A 164 -14.61 -0.97 -10.26
CA PHE A 164 -14.87 -0.21 -11.48
C PHE A 164 -16.37 -0.08 -11.78
N GLU A 165 -17.20 -1.04 -11.41
CA GLU A 165 -18.66 -1.02 -11.56
C GLU A 165 -19.30 0.21 -10.89
N HIS A 166 -18.60 0.82 -9.94
CA HIS A 166 -19.06 2.01 -9.22
C HIS A 166 -18.26 3.26 -9.58
N PHE A 167 -17.50 3.27 -10.68
CA PHE A 167 -16.60 4.38 -11.02
C PHE A 167 -17.36 5.71 -11.15
N ARG A 168 -18.51 5.72 -11.81
CA ARG A 168 -19.33 6.93 -12.02
C ARG A 168 -19.69 7.59 -10.70
N LYS A 169 -20.28 6.82 -9.78
CA LYS A 169 -20.67 7.30 -8.44
C LYS A 169 -19.46 7.80 -7.66
N ARG A 170 -18.36 7.05 -7.66
CA ARG A 170 -17.14 7.39 -6.90
C ARG A 170 -16.46 8.65 -7.46
N MET A 171 -16.37 8.76 -8.78
CA MET A 171 -15.80 9.93 -9.44
C MET A 171 -16.65 11.18 -9.22
N THR A 172 -17.98 11.08 -9.23
CA THR A 172 -18.86 12.21 -8.87
C THR A 172 -18.53 12.72 -7.46
N THR A 173 -18.42 11.81 -6.48
CA THR A 173 -18.03 12.19 -5.10
C THR A 173 -16.66 12.88 -5.05
N VAL A 174 -15.67 12.35 -5.79
CA VAL A 174 -14.31 12.91 -5.85
C VAL A 174 -14.31 14.34 -6.40
N LEU A 175 -15.08 14.58 -7.47
CA LEU A 175 -15.13 15.87 -8.15
C LEU A 175 -15.94 16.92 -7.37
N GLU A 176 -16.99 16.52 -6.64
CA GLU A 176 -17.91 17.46 -5.97
C GLU A 176 -17.58 17.69 -4.48
N THR A 177 -17.19 16.65 -3.74
CA THR A 177 -17.06 16.71 -2.27
C THR A 177 -15.61 16.70 -1.78
N GLY A 178 -14.66 16.49 -2.69
CA GLY A 178 -13.26 16.27 -2.37
C GLY A 178 -12.98 14.85 -1.86
N VAL A 179 -11.72 14.61 -1.49
CA VAL A 179 -11.24 13.27 -1.14
C VAL A 179 -10.38 13.27 0.11
N ARG A 180 -10.35 12.12 0.79
CA ARG A 180 -9.29 11.83 1.75
C ARG A 180 -8.25 10.96 1.07
N ALA A 181 -6.98 11.19 1.36
CA ALA A 181 -5.90 10.41 0.79
C ALA A 181 -4.97 9.88 1.88
N TYR A 182 -4.39 8.71 1.65
CA TYR A 182 -3.20 8.26 2.37
C TYR A 182 -1.96 8.81 1.67
N MET A 183 -1.07 9.42 2.43
CA MET A 183 0.27 9.79 1.97
C MET A 183 1.18 8.58 2.18
N ARG A 184 1.17 7.64 1.24
CA ARG A 184 1.93 6.40 1.39
C ARG A 184 3.42 6.69 1.26
N MET A 185 4.20 6.21 2.24
CA MET A 185 5.66 6.35 2.23
C MET A 185 6.26 5.66 1.00
N ARG A 186 7.32 6.26 0.47
CA ARG A 186 8.19 5.67 -0.55
C ARG A 186 9.62 5.64 -0.03
N PHE A 187 10.46 4.79 -0.61
CA PHE A 187 11.91 4.90 -0.46
C PHE A 187 12.54 5.61 -1.63
N THR A 188 13.57 6.40 -1.35
CA THR A 188 14.60 6.75 -2.31
C THR A 188 15.77 5.80 -2.12
N CYS A 189 16.02 4.96 -3.13
CA CYS A 189 17.11 3.99 -3.11
C CYS A 189 18.20 4.43 -4.07
N ARG A 190 19.44 4.48 -3.60
CA ARG A 190 20.61 4.87 -4.41
C ARG A 190 21.65 3.77 -4.38
N VAL A 191 22.07 3.32 -5.56
CA VAL A 191 23.12 2.31 -5.72
C VAL A 191 24.44 3.01 -5.97
N TYR A 192 25.46 2.61 -5.23
CA TYR A 192 26.81 3.11 -5.36
C TYR A 192 27.78 1.98 -5.69
N ASP A 193 28.79 2.29 -6.49
CA ASP A 193 29.91 1.39 -6.74
C ASP A 193 30.93 1.41 -5.58
N ALA A 194 32.01 0.65 -5.73
CA ALA A 194 33.06 0.59 -4.71
C ALA A 194 33.82 1.92 -4.52
N ASP A 195 33.78 2.82 -5.50
CA ASP A 195 34.41 4.14 -5.49
C ASP A 195 33.45 5.26 -5.01
N ASN A 196 32.29 4.88 -4.46
CA ASN A 196 31.21 5.76 -4.02
C ASN A 196 30.57 6.61 -5.15
N ARG A 197 30.63 6.17 -6.40
CA ARG A 197 29.94 6.82 -7.52
C ARG A 197 28.52 6.32 -7.61
N LEU A 198 27.58 7.24 -7.81
CA LEU A 198 26.16 6.91 -7.99
C LEU A 198 25.96 6.19 -9.32
N VAL A 199 25.47 4.95 -9.25
CA VAL A 199 25.16 4.11 -10.42
C VAL A 199 23.72 4.37 -10.87
N THR A 200 22.77 4.36 -9.94
CA THR A 200 21.35 4.58 -10.23
C THR A 200 20.60 5.04 -8.98
N GLU A 201 19.54 5.81 -9.19
CA GLU A 201 18.58 6.21 -8.17
C GLU A 201 17.18 5.76 -8.59
N GLN A 202 16.41 5.18 -7.67
CA GLN A 202 15.05 4.70 -7.90
C GLN A 202 14.13 5.07 -6.74
N GLN A 203 12.90 5.45 -7.04
CA GLN A 203 11.82 5.53 -6.06
C GLN A 203 11.07 4.20 -5.97
N VAL A 204 10.79 3.76 -4.74
CA VAL A 204 10.16 2.46 -4.44
C VAL A 204 8.95 2.67 -3.55
N LEU A 205 7.82 2.04 -3.86
CA LEU A 205 6.61 2.11 -3.03
C LEU A 205 6.49 0.91 -2.09
N ASN A 206 6.80 -0.29 -2.55
CA ASN A 206 6.67 -1.50 -1.77
C ASN A 206 7.99 -1.85 -1.09
N GLU A 207 8.98 -2.33 -1.84
CA GLU A 207 10.23 -2.82 -1.26
C GLU A 207 11.46 -2.73 -2.18
N LEU A 208 12.61 -2.58 -1.54
CA LEU A 208 13.91 -2.96 -2.08
C LEU A 208 14.18 -4.39 -1.65
N VAL A 209 14.50 -5.25 -2.60
CA VAL A 209 14.98 -6.61 -2.35
C VAL A 209 16.45 -6.67 -2.74
N VAL A 210 17.31 -7.14 -1.86
CA VAL A 210 18.69 -7.51 -2.21
C VAL A 210 18.83 -9.01 -2.06
N ASP A 211 18.97 -9.73 -3.17
CA ASP A 211 18.99 -11.20 -3.22
C ASP A 211 20.25 -11.75 -3.90
N ARG A 212 20.52 -13.06 -3.77
CA ARG A 212 21.68 -13.75 -4.38
C ARG A 212 21.65 -13.82 -5.91
N GLY A 213 20.55 -13.43 -6.54
CA GLY A 213 20.31 -13.57 -7.97
C GLY A 213 20.48 -15.02 -8.43
N PRO A 214 21.22 -15.25 -9.53
CA PRO A 214 21.44 -16.60 -10.04
C PRO A 214 22.51 -17.39 -9.24
N SER A 215 23.16 -16.77 -8.25
CA SER A 215 24.24 -17.43 -7.53
C SER A 215 23.72 -18.61 -6.70
N PRO A 216 24.41 -19.77 -6.70
CA PRO A 216 24.07 -20.89 -5.82
C PRO A 216 24.50 -20.65 -4.36
N TYR A 217 25.33 -19.64 -4.11
CA TYR A 217 25.81 -19.32 -2.77
C TYR A 217 24.84 -18.36 -2.07
N VAL A 218 24.72 -18.55 -0.76
CA VAL A 218 24.00 -17.66 0.15
C VAL A 218 24.64 -16.28 0.14
N THR A 219 23.84 -15.22 0.18
CA THR A 219 24.40 -13.86 0.26
C THR A 219 24.99 -13.60 1.63
N ASN A 220 26.03 -12.77 1.67
CA ASN A 220 26.56 -12.22 2.91
C ASN A 220 26.41 -10.70 2.80
N LEU A 221 25.35 -10.13 3.37
CA LEU A 221 25.01 -8.71 3.22
C LEU A 221 25.23 -7.97 4.54
N GLU A 222 26.04 -6.91 4.53
CA GLU A 222 26.17 -6.04 5.69
C GLU A 222 25.04 -5.02 5.70
N LEU A 223 24.24 -5.01 6.76
CA LEU A 223 23.21 -3.99 6.99
C LEU A 223 23.72 -2.97 8.00
N TYR A 224 23.78 -1.71 7.57
CA TYR A 224 24.11 -0.58 8.41
C TYR A 224 22.89 0.31 8.61
N GLY A 225 22.77 0.93 9.79
CA GLY A 225 21.81 1.98 10.11
C GLY A 225 22.55 3.18 10.69
N ASP A 226 22.34 4.36 10.10
CA ASP A 226 22.98 5.62 10.50
C ASP A 226 24.52 5.53 10.62
N GLY A 227 25.14 4.69 9.78
CA GLY A 227 26.58 4.47 9.72
C GLY A 227 27.09 3.31 10.59
N SER A 228 26.31 2.82 11.55
CA SER A 228 26.67 1.70 12.42
C SER A 228 26.27 0.36 11.81
N LEU A 229 27.14 -0.66 11.89
CA LEU A 229 26.81 -2.02 11.46
C LEU A 229 25.77 -2.61 12.41
N LEU A 230 24.59 -2.92 11.90
CA LEU A 230 23.52 -3.53 12.68
C LEU A 230 23.67 -5.05 12.72
N THR A 231 23.84 -5.67 11.55
CA THR A 231 23.99 -7.11 11.43
C THR A 231 24.58 -7.48 10.08
N VAL A 232 25.01 -8.73 9.96
CA VAL A 232 25.42 -9.35 8.71
C VAL A 232 24.41 -10.44 8.36
N ALA A 233 23.63 -10.17 7.32
CA ALA A 233 22.58 -11.06 6.84
C ALA A 233 23.18 -12.19 5.98
N GLN A 234 23.20 -13.40 6.54
CA GLN A 234 23.49 -14.64 5.82
C GLN A 234 22.18 -15.31 5.45
N ALA A 235 21.71 -15.04 4.24
CA ALA A 235 20.37 -15.38 3.78
C ALA A 235 20.31 -15.46 2.24
N ASP A 236 19.22 -15.97 1.68
CA ASP A 236 18.96 -15.84 0.23
C ASP A 236 18.88 -14.36 -0.19
N GLY A 237 18.47 -13.50 0.74
CA GLY A 237 18.46 -12.07 0.58
C GLY A 237 17.87 -11.32 1.77
N LEU A 238 17.68 -10.01 1.58
CA LEU A 238 17.12 -9.08 2.54
C LEU A 238 16.09 -8.17 1.86
N ILE A 239 14.92 -8.03 2.46
CA ILE A 239 13.85 -7.14 2.01
C ILE A 239 13.81 -5.92 2.93
N ILE A 240 13.87 -4.73 2.34
CA ILE A 240 13.61 -3.47 3.00
C ILE A 240 12.28 -2.92 2.46
N ALA A 241 11.22 -3.02 3.24
CA ALA A 241 9.86 -2.71 2.81
C ALA A 241 9.27 -1.50 3.53
N THR A 242 8.45 -0.74 2.81
CA THR A 242 7.60 0.31 3.38
C THR A 242 6.39 -0.34 4.09
N PRO A 243 5.59 0.42 4.86
CA PRO A 243 4.31 -0.04 5.37
C PRO A 243 3.34 -0.49 4.27
N THR A 244 3.49 0.05 3.06
CA THR A 244 2.70 -0.40 1.91
C THR A 244 3.21 -1.72 1.35
N GLY A 245 4.54 -1.92 1.30
CA GLY A 245 5.15 -3.18 0.89
C GLY A 245 5.05 -4.32 1.90
N SER A 246 4.63 -4.03 3.15
CA SER A 246 4.45 -5.06 4.18
C SER A 246 3.42 -6.12 3.80
N THR A 247 2.51 -5.82 2.86
CA THR A 247 1.48 -6.75 2.34
C THR A 247 1.91 -7.43 1.04
N ALA A 248 3.09 -7.10 0.51
CA ALA A 248 3.64 -7.64 -0.73
C ALA A 248 4.68 -8.72 -0.42
N TYR A 249 5.87 -8.66 -1.01
CA TYR A 249 6.85 -9.73 -0.90
C TYR A 249 7.36 -9.92 0.54
N SER A 250 7.43 -8.84 1.32
CA SER A 250 7.78 -8.92 2.75
C SER A 250 6.82 -9.81 3.54
N LEU A 251 5.52 -9.85 3.22
CA LEU A 251 4.57 -10.72 3.90
C LEU A 251 4.88 -12.19 3.64
N SER A 252 5.17 -12.53 2.38
CA SER A 252 5.52 -13.89 1.98
C SER A 252 6.82 -14.38 2.61
N ALA A 253 7.76 -13.48 2.89
CA ALA A 253 9.01 -13.78 3.61
C ALA A 253 8.85 -13.84 5.14
N GLY A 254 7.63 -13.74 5.67
CA GLY A 254 7.35 -13.82 7.11
C GLY A 254 7.38 -12.48 7.87
N GLY A 255 7.44 -11.35 7.15
CA GLY A 255 7.33 -10.02 7.73
C GLY A 255 5.91 -9.72 8.26
N SER A 256 5.81 -8.75 9.17
CA SER A 256 4.53 -8.36 9.77
C SER A 256 3.70 -7.42 8.87
N LEU A 257 2.38 -7.48 9.01
CA LEU A 257 1.47 -6.49 8.43
C LEU A 257 1.63 -5.15 9.14
N VAL A 258 1.85 -4.08 8.38
CA VAL A 258 2.00 -2.71 8.89
C VAL A 258 0.92 -1.83 8.26
N HIS A 259 0.25 -1.04 9.09
CA HIS A 259 -0.77 -0.11 8.59
C HIS A 259 -0.12 1.05 7.81
N PRO A 260 -0.63 1.51 6.65
CA PRO A 260 0.00 2.55 5.81
C PRO A 260 0.23 3.90 6.49
N GLY A 261 -0.48 4.16 7.59
CA GLY A 261 -0.32 5.36 8.43
C GLY A 261 0.75 5.26 9.51
N VAL A 262 1.45 4.12 9.63
CA VAL A 262 2.60 3.96 10.55
C VAL A 262 3.87 4.38 9.83
N SER A 263 4.68 5.21 10.48
CA SER A 263 6.01 5.60 10.02
C SER A 263 7.05 4.57 10.46
N ALA A 264 7.34 3.60 9.61
CA ALA A 264 8.32 2.55 9.90
C ALA A 264 8.92 1.94 8.62
N ILE A 265 10.13 1.40 8.74
CA ILE A 265 10.81 0.59 7.74
C ILE A 265 10.81 -0.86 8.21
N SER A 266 10.32 -1.79 7.41
CA SER A 266 10.40 -3.22 7.72
C SER A 266 11.66 -3.82 7.10
N VAL A 267 12.43 -4.54 7.89
CA VAL A 267 13.58 -5.33 7.44
C VAL A 267 13.25 -6.80 7.65
N THR A 268 13.16 -7.55 6.55
CA THR A 268 12.72 -8.95 6.54
C THR A 268 13.75 -9.81 5.80
N PRO A 269 14.44 -10.76 6.47
CA PRO A 269 15.35 -11.66 5.78
C PRO A 269 14.60 -12.70 4.93
N ILE A 270 15.19 -13.12 3.82
CA ILE A 270 14.66 -14.19 2.96
C ILE A 270 15.43 -15.47 3.26
N CYS A 271 14.77 -16.48 3.83
CA CYS A 271 15.38 -17.78 4.16
C CYS A 271 16.74 -17.65 4.90
N PRO A 272 16.81 -16.99 6.06
CA PRO A 272 18.06 -16.80 6.78
C PRO A 272 18.64 -18.13 7.27
N HIS A 273 19.96 -18.27 7.22
CA HIS A 273 20.68 -19.45 7.74
C HIS A 273 20.72 -19.52 9.28
N THR A 274 20.31 -18.45 9.96
CA THR A 274 20.16 -18.42 11.41
C THR A 274 18.70 -18.24 11.79
N LEU A 275 18.21 -19.08 12.70
CA LEU A 275 16.82 -19.04 13.20
C LEU A 275 16.53 -17.82 14.07
N SER A 276 17.58 -17.16 14.58
CA SER A 276 17.43 -15.96 15.42
C SER A 276 17.21 -14.68 14.61
N PHE A 277 17.46 -14.69 13.29
CA PHE A 277 17.29 -13.49 12.47
C PHE A 277 15.83 -13.32 12.07
N ARG A 278 15.10 -12.60 12.90
CA ARG A 278 13.67 -12.30 12.71
C ARG A 278 13.45 -10.95 12.03
N PRO A 279 12.28 -10.74 11.39
CA PRO A 279 11.91 -9.44 10.87
C PRO A 279 11.88 -8.36 11.96
N ILE A 280 12.29 -7.14 11.61
CA ILE A 280 12.33 -6.00 12.53
C ILE A 280 11.73 -4.76 11.88
N LEU A 281 11.07 -3.94 12.70
CA LEU A 281 10.59 -2.61 12.31
C LEU A 281 11.55 -1.54 12.85
N LEU A 282 12.02 -0.68 11.97
CA LEU A 282 12.93 0.44 12.27
C LEU A 282 12.20 1.77 12.03
N PRO A 283 12.65 2.87 12.66
CA PRO A 283 12.12 4.21 12.38
C PRO A 283 12.33 4.63 10.92
N ASP A 284 11.40 5.39 10.35
CA ASP A 284 11.46 5.90 8.97
C ASP A 284 12.54 6.96 8.73
N GLY A 285 13.03 7.61 9.79
CA GLY A 285 14.13 8.57 9.74
C GLY A 285 15.54 7.95 9.64
N MET A 286 15.67 6.64 9.80
CA MET A 286 16.97 5.96 9.77
C MET A 286 17.48 5.81 8.33
N LEU A 287 18.77 6.13 8.10
CA LEU A 287 19.43 5.87 6.83
C LEU A 287 20.00 4.45 6.83
N LEU A 288 19.41 3.57 6.03
CA LEU A 288 19.88 2.20 5.89
C LEU A 288 20.88 2.10 4.73
N LYS A 289 21.88 1.23 4.89
CA LYS A 289 22.84 0.88 3.84
C LYS A 289 23.01 -0.64 3.82
N VAL A 290 22.69 -1.27 2.70
CA VAL A 290 22.93 -2.69 2.45
C VAL A 290 24.15 -2.81 1.54
N LYS A 291 25.21 -3.43 2.02
CA LYS A 291 26.50 -3.54 1.31
C LYS A 291 26.85 -4.99 1.02
N VAL A 292 27.39 -5.23 -0.18
CA VAL A 292 28.04 -6.50 -0.53
C VAL A 292 29.52 -6.39 -0.13
N PRO A 293 30.01 -7.17 0.85
CA PRO A 293 31.39 -7.12 1.30
C PRO A 293 32.37 -7.45 0.16
N ALA A 294 33.56 -6.86 0.19
CA ALA A 294 34.62 -7.14 -0.79
C ALA A 294 35.04 -8.62 -0.79
N GLY A 295 35.01 -9.26 0.39
CA GLY A 295 35.29 -10.69 0.58
C GLY A 295 34.13 -11.63 0.27
N SER A 296 32.97 -11.14 -0.20
CA SER A 296 31.84 -12.00 -0.57
C SER A 296 32.23 -12.97 -1.68
N ARG A 297 31.71 -14.20 -1.63
CA ARG A 297 31.97 -15.22 -2.67
C ARG A 297 31.34 -14.82 -4.01
N ALA A 298 30.13 -14.28 -3.97
CA ALA A 298 29.34 -13.89 -5.14
C ALA A 298 28.85 -12.44 -5.07
N THR A 299 28.33 -11.95 -6.20
CA THR A 299 27.59 -10.69 -6.29
C THR A 299 26.16 -10.87 -5.75
N ALA A 300 25.45 -9.76 -5.57
CA ALA A 300 24.03 -9.74 -5.22
C ALA A 300 23.25 -8.92 -6.24
N TRP A 301 21.93 -8.92 -6.16
CA TRP A 301 21.05 -8.18 -7.05
C TRP A 301 20.08 -7.33 -6.23
N ALA A 302 20.08 -6.03 -6.49
CA ALA A 302 19.08 -5.11 -5.97
C ALA A 302 17.88 -5.06 -6.93
N SER A 303 16.68 -5.31 -6.43
CA SER A 303 15.41 -5.24 -7.14
C SER A 303 14.51 -4.17 -6.51
N PHE A 304 14.00 -3.27 -7.34
CA PHE A 304 13.15 -2.15 -6.94
C PHE A 304 11.71 -2.41 -7.37
N ASP A 305 10.79 -2.61 -6.40
CA ASP A 305 9.38 -2.97 -6.63
C ASP A 305 9.18 -4.17 -7.59
N GLY A 306 10.15 -5.10 -7.62
CA GLY A 306 10.11 -6.28 -8.49
C GLY A 306 10.24 -6.00 -10.00
N LYS A 307 10.58 -4.77 -10.41
CA LYS A 307 10.63 -4.36 -11.84
C LYS A 307 12.04 -4.10 -12.34
N VAL A 308 12.75 -3.17 -11.70
CA VAL A 308 14.10 -2.78 -12.10
C VAL A 308 15.09 -3.58 -11.27
N ARG A 309 16.08 -4.21 -11.91
CA ARG A 309 17.15 -4.92 -11.22
C ARG A 309 18.50 -4.32 -11.55
N THR A 310 19.38 -4.25 -10.57
CA THR A 310 20.75 -3.77 -10.71
C THR A 310 21.68 -4.71 -9.96
N GLU A 311 22.73 -5.18 -10.65
CA GLU A 311 23.74 -6.03 -10.03
C GLU A 311 24.58 -5.21 -9.04
N LEU A 312 24.72 -5.74 -7.82
CA LEU A 312 25.61 -5.23 -6.78
C LEU A 312 26.88 -6.09 -6.76
N ARG A 313 27.95 -5.54 -7.32
CA ARG A 313 29.28 -6.18 -7.30
C ARG A 313 29.89 -6.08 -5.91
N LYS A 314 30.96 -6.82 -5.68
CA LYS A 314 31.70 -6.79 -4.42
C LYS A 314 32.16 -5.35 -4.13
N GLY A 315 31.89 -4.87 -2.92
CA GLY A 315 32.14 -3.49 -2.51
C GLY A 315 31.00 -2.50 -2.80
N HIS A 316 30.07 -2.83 -3.70
CA HIS A 316 28.91 -1.99 -3.99
C HIS A 316 27.94 -2.00 -2.82
N TYR A 317 27.14 -0.95 -2.71
CA TYR A 317 26.10 -0.84 -1.70
C TYR A 317 24.89 -0.06 -2.22
N VAL A 318 23.76 -0.27 -1.56
CA VAL A 318 22.53 0.49 -1.78
C VAL A 318 22.13 1.18 -0.49
N THR A 319 21.87 2.48 -0.57
CA THR A 319 21.33 3.26 0.55
C THR A 319 19.82 3.40 0.39
N VAL A 320 19.07 3.30 1.49
CA VAL A 320 17.62 3.40 1.54
C VAL A 320 17.23 4.44 2.58
N GLN A 321 16.39 5.38 2.18
CA GLN A 321 15.82 6.40 3.06
C GLN A 321 14.36 6.64 2.69
N ALA A 322 13.54 7.07 3.67
CA ALA A 322 12.21 7.57 3.38
C ALA A 322 12.29 8.75 2.39
N SER A 323 11.51 8.68 1.32
CA SER A 323 11.46 9.68 0.26
C SER A 323 10.73 10.93 0.74
N SER A 324 11.22 12.10 0.35
CA SER A 324 10.52 13.37 0.57
C SER A 324 9.23 13.50 -0.25
N PHE A 325 9.02 12.59 -1.21
CA PHE A 325 7.87 12.60 -2.09
C PHE A 325 6.99 11.37 -1.78
N PRO A 326 5.91 11.49 -0.99
CA PRO A 326 4.98 10.38 -0.74
C PRO A 326 4.09 10.10 -1.97
N PHE A 327 3.43 8.95 -1.97
CA PHE A 327 2.47 8.54 -2.99
C PHE A 327 1.02 8.72 -2.48
N PRO A 328 0.30 9.77 -2.90
CA PRO A 328 -1.05 10.05 -2.44
C PRO A 328 -2.06 9.08 -3.06
N THR A 329 -2.70 8.22 -2.26
CA THR A 329 -3.78 7.33 -2.71
C THR A 329 -5.12 7.74 -2.14
N VAL A 330 -6.11 7.96 -3.00
CA VAL A 330 -7.48 8.28 -2.60
C VAL A 330 -8.06 7.11 -1.79
N ARG A 331 -8.69 7.43 -0.66
CA ARG A 331 -9.26 6.48 0.28
C ARG A 331 -10.74 6.22 -0.02
N SER A 332 -11.09 4.95 -0.11
CA SER A 332 -12.44 4.43 -0.39
C SER A 332 -13.36 4.42 0.84
N SER A 333 -12.83 4.05 2.01
CA SER A 333 -13.58 3.90 3.27
C SER A 333 -12.73 4.24 4.50
N LYS A 334 -13.37 4.45 5.67
CA LYS A 334 -12.63 4.67 6.93
C LYS A 334 -11.86 3.43 7.39
N THR A 335 -12.27 2.24 6.99
CA THR A 335 -11.64 0.97 7.40
C THR A 335 -10.88 0.30 6.27
N GLU A 336 -10.62 1.01 5.16
CA GLU A 336 -10.08 0.47 3.89
C GLU A 336 -8.95 -0.54 4.06
N TYR A 337 -8.00 -0.26 4.95
CA TYR A 337 -6.88 -1.18 5.20
C TYR A 337 -7.36 -2.52 5.76
N PHE A 338 -8.18 -2.50 6.80
CA PHE A 338 -8.74 -3.71 7.40
C PHE A 338 -9.71 -4.41 6.44
N ASP A 339 -10.53 -3.66 5.71
CA ASP A 339 -11.39 -4.21 4.67
C ASP A 339 -10.55 -4.98 3.63
N SER A 340 -9.37 -4.47 3.28
CA SER A 340 -8.46 -5.10 2.32
C SER A 340 -7.72 -6.30 2.90
N VAL A 341 -7.29 -6.22 4.17
CA VAL A 341 -6.68 -7.35 4.91
C VAL A 341 -7.67 -8.50 5.05
N SER A 342 -8.91 -8.23 5.48
CA SER A 342 -9.95 -9.25 5.61
C SER A 342 -10.31 -9.88 4.26
N ARG A 343 -10.42 -9.10 3.18
CA ARG A 343 -10.75 -9.62 1.84
C ARG A 343 -9.63 -10.42 1.19
N ASN A 344 -8.37 -10.01 1.34
CA ASN A 344 -7.25 -10.64 0.64
C ASN A 344 -6.60 -11.77 1.45
N LEU A 345 -6.69 -11.74 2.79
CA LEU A 345 -6.02 -12.70 3.68
C LEU A 345 -7.01 -13.53 4.50
N ASN A 346 -8.33 -13.36 4.31
CA ASN A 346 -9.37 -13.96 5.15
C ASN A 346 -9.08 -13.76 6.65
N TRP A 347 -8.60 -12.56 6.99
CA TRP A 347 -8.04 -12.30 8.30
C TRP A 347 -9.07 -12.53 9.41
N ASN A 348 -8.75 -13.47 10.30
CA ASN A 348 -9.59 -13.93 11.40
C ASN A 348 -10.97 -14.47 10.95
N ALA A 349 -11.10 -14.95 9.71
CA ALA A 349 -12.26 -15.75 9.30
C ALA A 349 -12.20 -17.08 10.03
N ARG A 350 -13.01 -17.22 11.08
CA ARG A 350 -13.27 -18.49 11.75
C ARG A 350 -14.67 -18.94 11.38
N GLU A 351 -14.83 -20.22 11.08
CA GLU A 351 -16.16 -20.80 11.13
C GLU A 351 -16.66 -20.64 12.57
N ALA A 352 -17.77 -19.92 12.74
CA ALA A 352 -18.42 -19.86 14.05
C ALA A 352 -18.74 -21.30 14.45
N GLN A 353 -18.31 -21.69 15.65
CA GLN A 353 -18.60 -23.01 16.17
C GLN A 353 -20.12 -23.15 16.19
N LYS A 354 -20.62 -24.03 15.32
CA LYS A 354 -22.05 -24.31 15.24
C LYS A 354 -22.45 -24.93 16.57
N PRO A 355 -23.53 -24.45 17.22
CA PRO A 355 -24.01 -25.10 18.42
C PRO A 355 -24.26 -26.58 18.11
N PHE A 356 -23.81 -27.47 19.00
CA PHE A 356 -23.87 -28.91 18.78
C PHE A 356 -25.31 -29.42 18.58
N SER A 357 -26.30 -28.64 19.04
CA SER A 357 -27.72 -28.87 18.79
C SER A 357 -28.08 -28.97 17.29
N LEU A 358 -27.30 -28.35 16.40
CA LEU A 358 -27.50 -28.44 14.96
C LEU A 358 -27.16 -29.83 14.38
N TYR A 359 -26.42 -30.66 15.11
CA TYR A 359 -26.14 -32.05 14.73
C TYR A 359 -27.19 -33.04 15.26
N LEU A 360 -28.10 -32.60 16.13
CA LEU A 360 -29.19 -33.45 16.62
C LEU A 360 -30.16 -33.76 15.48
N THR A 361 -30.61 -35.01 15.39
CA THR A 361 -31.57 -35.48 14.38
C THR A 361 -32.73 -36.24 15.04
N GLY A 362 -33.88 -36.30 14.36
CA GLY A 362 -35.04 -37.07 14.82
C GLY A 362 -35.54 -36.69 16.23
N ASN A 363 -35.80 -37.69 17.07
CA ASN A 363 -36.41 -37.52 18.39
C ASN A 363 -35.57 -36.69 19.36
N THR A 364 -34.24 -36.75 19.26
CA THR A 364 -33.31 -35.99 20.11
C THR A 364 -33.34 -34.50 19.82
N LYS A 365 -33.51 -34.11 18.56
CA LYS A 365 -33.70 -32.70 18.18
C LYS A 365 -35.02 -32.15 18.75
N SER A 366 -36.11 -32.90 18.59
CA SER A 366 -37.43 -32.54 19.11
C SER A 366 -37.45 -32.43 20.64
N ALA A 367 -36.69 -33.27 21.35
CA ALA A 367 -36.57 -33.21 22.81
C ALA A 367 -35.77 -31.98 23.26
N PHE A 368 -34.66 -31.66 22.58
CA PHE A 368 -33.84 -30.48 22.86
C PHE A 368 -34.62 -29.18 22.64
N GLU A 369 -35.33 -29.06 21.51
CA GLU A 369 -36.15 -27.89 21.15
C GLU A 369 -37.33 -27.70 22.10
N LYS A 370 -37.97 -28.77 22.58
CA LYS A 370 -39.03 -28.69 23.59
C LYS A 370 -38.53 -28.15 24.93
N LYS A 371 -37.33 -28.56 25.36
CA LYS A 371 -36.76 -28.16 26.65
C LYS A 371 -36.27 -26.71 26.65
N HIS A 372 -35.76 -26.22 25.51
CA HIS A 372 -35.17 -24.89 25.37
C HIS A 372 -36.04 -23.90 24.58
N ASN A 373 -37.36 -24.08 24.56
CA ASN A 373 -38.28 -23.19 23.84
C ASN A 373 -38.54 -21.90 24.65
N PRO A 374 -38.13 -20.71 24.16
CA PRO A 374 -38.25 -19.47 24.93
C PRO A 374 -39.69 -18.96 25.13
N ASN A 375 -40.69 -19.58 24.48
CA ASN A 375 -42.10 -19.23 24.63
C ASN A 375 -42.85 -20.08 25.67
N ASP A 376 -42.19 -21.05 26.31
CA ASP A 376 -42.80 -21.89 27.35
C ASP A 376 -42.48 -21.35 28.76
N ILE A 377 -43.28 -20.37 29.19
CA ILE A 377 -43.11 -19.64 30.46
C ILE A 377 -43.08 -20.59 31.67
N ALA A 378 -43.78 -21.73 31.61
CA ALA A 378 -43.79 -22.74 32.68
C ALA A 378 -42.48 -23.54 32.75
N GLY A 379 -41.86 -23.85 31.60
CA GLY A 379 -40.56 -24.52 31.51
C GLY A 379 -39.39 -23.61 31.92
N THR A 380 -39.44 -22.33 31.55
CA THR A 380 -38.36 -21.36 31.86
C THR A 380 -38.29 -21.05 33.36
N LEU A 381 -39.42 -20.99 34.07
CA LEU A 381 -39.46 -20.81 35.53
C LEU A 381 -38.97 -22.06 36.29
N ALA A 382 -39.19 -23.26 35.75
CA ALA A 382 -38.66 -24.51 36.33
C ALA A 382 -37.14 -24.65 36.09
N GLU A 383 -36.62 -24.24 34.93
CA GLU A 383 -35.18 -24.19 34.65
C GLU A 383 -34.44 -23.13 35.49
N LEU A 384 -35.04 -21.96 35.71
CA LEU A 384 -34.48 -20.93 36.60
C LEU A 384 -34.46 -21.36 38.08
N ALA A 385 -35.41 -22.21 38.49
CA ALA A 385 -35.44 -22.81 39.84
C ALA A 385 -34.45 -23.99 40.00
N ALA A 386 -34.04 -24.62 38.89
CA ALA A 386 -33.11 -25.75 38.83
C ALA A 386 -31.70 -25.35 38.37
N ARG A 387 -31.31 -24.07 38.54
CA ARG A 387 -29.93 -23.61 38.31
C ARG A 387 -28.98 -24.19 39.36
N GLU A 388 -28.58 -25.43 39.17
CA GLU A 388 -27.15 -25.74 39.28
C GLU A 388 -26.56 -25.38 37.92
N ASP A 389 -25.72 -24.35 37.87
CA ASP A 389 -24.84 -24.09 36.72
C ASP A 389 -23.75 -25.19 36.66
N GLY A 390 -24.17 -26.45 36.64
CA GLY A 390 -23.34 -27.64 36.52
C GLY A 390 -23.32 -28.09 35.07
N PHE A 391 -22.12 -28.35 34.55
CA PHE A 391 -22.00 -29.05 33.28
C PHE A 391 -22.44 -30.50 33.50
N ASP A 392 -23.33 -31.05 32.65
CA ASP A 392 -23.75 -32.46 32.73
C ASP A 392 -22.56 -33.45 32.69
N ILE A 393 -21.45 -32.99 32.11
CA ILE A 393 -20.16 -33.68 32.12
C ILE A 393 -19.11 -32.64 32.55
N ASP A 394 -18.59 -32.78 33.75
CA ASP A 394 -17.50 -31.98 34.29
C ASP A 394 -16.23 -32.84 34.40
N TYR A 395 -15.18 -32.46 33.68
CA TYR A 395 -13.88 -33.14 33.73
C TYR A 395 -12.92 -32.49 34.75
N SER A 396 -13.41 -31.55 35.56
CA SER A 396 -12.65 -30.91 36.62
C SER A 396 -12.55 -31.77 37.89
N ASP A 397 -13.22 -32.93 37.93
CA ASP A 397 -12.94 -33.98 38.91
C ASP A 397 -11.52 -34.49 38.70
N SER A 398 -10.61 -33.90 39.48
CA SER A 398 -9.27 -34.40 39.69
C SER A 398 -9.36 -35.76 40.39
N ASP A 399 -9.03 -36.82 39.68
CA ASP A 399 -8.48 -38.04 40.29
C ASP A 399 -7.19 -37.64 41.02
N SER A 400 -7.34 -37.27 42.30
CA SER A 400 -6.24 -37.07 43.25
C SER A 400 -5.65 -38.40 43.69
#